data_AF-A0A7W6HWU5-F1
#
_entry.id   AF-A0A7W6HWU5-F1
#
_cell.length_a   1.000
_cell.length_b   1.000
_cell.length_c   1.000
_cell.angle_alpha   90.00
_cell.angle_beta   90.00
_cell.angle_gamma   90.00
#
_symmetry.space_group_name_H-M   'P 1'
#
loop_
_entity.id
_entity.type
_entity.pdbx_description
1 polymer ?
#
loop_
_entity_poly.entity_id
_entity_poly.type
_entity_poly.pdbx_seq_one_letter_code
_entity_poly.pdbx_strand_id
1 'polypeptide(L)'
;MKIKYSSIIPFKGFLCINLYGTLYVRKEAKERWESDRFQREETINHELIHEAQARDFCKVLWIGYTIFYLVYFILWLVELLRPPYNSAYKDICFEREANQMNLDYLATRTKFACFTEQYWKNKKD
;
A
#
# COMPACT_ATOMS: atom_id res chain seq x y z
N MET A 1 10.82 -6.86 4.81
CA MET A 1 10.72 -5.41 5.10
C MET A 1 11.53 -5.06 6.34
N LYS A 2 12.24 -3.93 6.36
CA LYS A 2 12.93 -3.42 7.55
C LYS A 2 12.02 -2.47 8.31
N ILE A 3 12.01 -2.52 9.65
CA ILE A 3 11.21 -1.62 10.49
C ILE A 3 12.14 -0.66 11.22
N LYS A 4 11.82 0.64 11.18
CA LYS A 4 12.53 1.70 11.91
C LYS A 4 11.53 2.58 12.65
N TYR A 5 11.94 3.11 13.80
CA TYR A 5 11.14 4.07 14.54
C TYR A 5 11.65 5.49 14.28
N SER A 6 10.75 6.43 14.00
CA SER A 6 11.10 7.82 13.71
C SER A 6 10.11 8.79 14.37
N SER A 7 10.63 9.94 14.81
CA SER A 7 9.84 11.05 15.36
C SER A 7 9.48 12.11 14.32
N ILE A 8 10.08 12.03 13.12
CA ILE A 8 9.90 13.01 12.03
C ILE A 8 8.86 12.51 11.03
N ILE A 9 8.97 11.22 10.66
CA ILE A 9 8.08 10.56 9.70
C ILE A 9 7.48 9.29 10.32
N PRO A 10 6.20 8.99 10.04
CA PRO A 10 5.24 9.85 9.35
C PRO A 10 4.79 11.06 10.20
N PHE A 11 4.11 12.02 9.58
CA PHE A 11 3.54 13.18 10.29
C PHE A 11 2.55 12.75 11.38
N LYS A 12 2.27 13.65 12.34
CA LYS A 12 1.30 13.39 13.41
C LYS A 12 -0.07 13.00 12.81
N GLY A 13 -0.68 11.95 13.36
CA GLY A 13 -1.95 11.40 12.86
C GLY A 13 -1.80 10.09 12.10
N PHE A 14 -0.59 9.74 11.65
CA PHE A 14 -0.30 8.49 10.96
C PHE A 14 0.50 7.53 11.85
N LEU A 15 0.20 6.22 11.75
CA LEU A 15 0.88 5.18 12.51
C LEU A 15 2.27 4.85 11.92
N CYS A 16 2.32 4.62 10.62
CA CYS A 16 3.53 4.27 9.89
C CYS A 16 3.47 4.74 8.44
N ILE A 17 4.62 4.70 7.76
CA ILE A 17 4.73 4.89 6.31
C ILE A 17 5.82 3.98 5.77
N ASN A 18 5.57 3.33 4.63
CA ASN A 18 6.60 2.57 3.92
C ASN A 18 7.27 3.44 2.86
N LEU A 19 8.60 3.55 2.96
CA LEU A 19 9.44 4.21 1.98
C LEU A 19 10.49 3.23 1.49
N TYR A 20 10.36 2.84 0.21
CA TYR A 20 11.33 1.98 -0.48
C TYR A 20 11.65 0.66 0.26
N GLY A 21 10.63 0.00 0.83
CA GLY A 21 10.76 -1.29 1.54
C GLY A 21 11.26 -1.17 2.98
N THR A 22 11.29 0.05 3.51
CA THR A 22 11.52 0.33 4.93
C THR A 22 10.26 0.95 5.53
N LEU A 23 9.68 0.26 6.51
CA LEU A 23 8.55 0.76 7.28
C LEU A 23 9.04 1.66 8.40
N TYR A 24 8.66 2.92 8.35
CA TYR A 24 8.90 3.89 9.40
C TYR A 24 7.67 3.96 10.29
N VAL A 25 7.80 3.49 11.53
CA VAL A 25 6.75 3.56 12.55
C VAL A 25 6.99 4.81 13.40
N ARG A 26 5.91 5.52 13.70
CA ARG A 26 5.98 6.73 14.53
C ARG A 26 6.43 6.38 15.95
N LYS A 27 7.45 7.05 16.47
CA LYS A 27 8.09 6.72 17.75
C LYS A 27 7.11 6.74 18.94
N GLU A 28 6.17 7.67 18.94
CA GLU A 28 5.13 7.77 19.99
C GLU A 28 4.09 6.65 19.93
N ALA A 29 3.96 5.97 18.78
CA ALA A 29 3.06 4.83 18.62
C ALA A 29 3.77 3.49 18.85
N LYS A 30 5.06 3.49 19.27
CA LYS A 30 5.87 2.27 19.44
C LYS A 30 5.21 1.26 20.37
N GLU A 31 4.74 1.70 21.53
CA GLU A 31 4.10 0.80 22.50
C GLU A 31 2.88 0.11 21.90
N ARG A 32 1.97 0.89 21.29
CA ARG A 32 0.80 0.38 20.57
C ARG A 32 1.19 -0.62 19.47
N TRP A 33 2.20 -0.28 18.67
CA TRP A 33 2.70 -1.13 17.59
C TRP A 33 3.26 -2.47 18.11
N GLU A 34 3.93 -2.45 19.27
CA GLU A 34 4.52 -3.64 19.87
C GLU A 34 3.45 -4.51 20.56
N SER A 35 2.46 -3.89 21.20
CA SER A 35 1.38 -4.58 21.91
C SER A 35 0.32 -5.18 20.97
N ASP A 36 -0.04 -4.48 19.89
CA ASP A 36 -1.07 -4.93 18.94
C ASP A 36 -0.46 -5.79 17.83
N ARG A 37 -0.34 -7.08 18.12
CA ARG A 37 0.20 -8.10 17.21
C ARG A 37 -0.59 -8.16 15.90
N PHE A 38 -1.91 -8.10 15.98
CA PHE A 38 -2.79 -8.30 14.83
C PHE A 38 -2.71 -7.11 13.87
N GLN A 39 -2.87 -5.88 14.37
CA GLN A 39 -2.70 -4.67 13.56
C GLN A 39 -1.33 -4.63 12.91
N ARG A 40 -0.29 -5.05 13.64
CA ARG A 40 1.08 -5.09 13.11
C ARG A 40 1.22 -6.08 11.95
N GLU A 41 0.68 -7.29 12.09
CA GLU A 41 0.76 -8.33 11.06
C GLU A 41 0.01 -7.92 9.79
N GLU A 42 -1.20 -7.38 9.92
CA GLU A 42 -1.97 -6.85 8.79
C GLU A 42 -1.24 -5.70 8.08
N THR A 43 -0.72 -4.74 8.85
CA THR A 43 0.03 -3.60 8.31
C THR A 43 1.28 -4.08 7.57
N ILE A 44 2.02 -5.03 8.14
CA ILE A 44 3.21 -5.59 7.48
C ILE A 44 2.83 -6.31 6.19
N ASN A 45 1.75 -7.10 6.20
CA ASN A 45 1.31 -7.82 5.01
C ASN A 45 0.87 -6.86 3.89
N HIS A 46 0.05 -5.85 4.22
CA HIS A 46 -0.36 -4.80 3.30
C HIS A 46 0.84 -4.15 2.60
N GLU A 47 1.87 -3.78 3.36
CA GLU A 47 3.07 -3.13 2.84
C GLU A 47 3.97 -4.08 2.03
N LEU A 48 3.99 -5.37 2.35
CA LEU A 48 4.68 -6.38 1.55
C LEU A 48 3.98 -6.61 0.20
N ILE A 49 2.65 -6.50 0.14
CA ILE A 49 1.91 -6.55 -1.12
C ILE A 49 2.23 -5.34 -1.98
N HIS A 50 2.31 -4.13 -1.41
CA HIS A 50 2.78 -2.94 -2.13
C HIS A 50 4.22 -3.08 -2.63
N GLU A 51 5.11 -3.69 -1.84
CA GLU A 51 6.46 -4.00 -2.29
C GLU A 51 6.47 -4.97 -3.48
N ALA A 52 5.59 -5.98 -3.48
CA ALA A 52 5.42 -6.90 -4.61
C ALA A 52 4.88 -6.20 -5.86
N GLN A 53 3.89 -5.31 -5.71
CA GLN A 53 3.38 -4.46 -6.79
C GLN A 53 4.48 -3.56 -7.37
N ALA A 54 5.31 -2.94 -6.52
CA ALA A 54 6.45 -2.14 -6.97
C ALA A 54 7.48 -2.97 -7.76
N ARG A 55 7.71 -4.22 -7.32
CA ARG A 55 8.60 -5.16 -8.02
C ARG A 55 8.06 -5.65 -9.36
N ASP A 56 6.75 -5.62 -9.57
CA ASP A 56 6.15 -5.94 -10.87
C ASP A 56 6.61 -4.92 -11.93
N PHE A 57 6.74 -3.64 -11.57
CA PHE A 57 7.26 -2.60 -12.46
C PHE A 57 8.76 -2.73 -12.72
N CYS A 58 9.55 -2.99 -11.67
CA CYS A 58 11.00 -3.20 -11.82
C CYS A 58 11.58 -4.01 -10.66
N LYS A 59 12.44 -4.98 -10.97
CA LYS A 59 13.18 -5.76 -9.95
C LYS A 59 14.16 -4.92 -9.14
N VAL A 60 14.62 -3.79 -9.68
CA VAL A 60 15.48 -2.84 -8.95
C VAL A 60 14.58 -2.03 -8.03
N LEU A 61 14.69 -2.27 -6.72
CA LEU A 61 13.72 -1.81 -5.72
C LEU A 61 13.41 -0.31 -5.81
N TRP A 62 14.43 0.56 -5.85
CA TRP A 62 14.22 2.01 -5.89
C TRP A 62 13.55 2.49 -7.18
N ILE A 63 13.87 1.87 -8.33
CA ILE A 63 13.20 2.17 -9.60
C ILE A 63 11.75 1.70 -9.56
N GLY A 64 11.52 0.48 -9.08
CA GLY A 64 10.18 -0.11 -8.97
C GLY A 64 9.26 0.72 -8.09
N TYR A 65 9.73 1.13 -6.91
CA TYR A 65 8.99 2.03 -6.01
C TYR A 65 8.75 3.41 -6.63
N THR A 66 9.72 3.97 -7.36
CA THR A 66 9.54 5.26 -8.02
C THR A 66 8.41 5.19 -9.05
N ILE A 67 8.42 4.17 -9.91
CA ILE A 67 7.36 3.96 -10.91
C ILE A 67 6.03 3.69 -10.20
N PHE A 68 6.01 2.84 -9.17
CA PHE A 68 4.82 2.54 -8.38
C PHE A 68 4.20 3.81 -7.79
N TYR A 69 4.98 4.68 -7.14
CA TYR A 69 4.46 5.94 -6.58
C TYR A 69 3.92 6.88 -7.66
N LEU A 70 4.57 6.97 -8.82
CA LEU A 70 4.08 7.79 -9.94
C LEU A 70 2.75 7.25 -10.47
N VAL A 71 2.65 5.95 -10.72
CA VAL A 71 1.42 5.31 -11.20
C VAL A 71 0.31 5.42 -10.15
N TYR A 72 0.63 5.17 -8.89
CA TYR A 72 -0.30 5.33 -7.76
C TYR A 72 -0.88 6.74 -7.73
N PHE A 73 -0.03 7.76 -7.83
CA PHE A 73 -0.47 9.15 -7.83
C PHE A 73 -1.35 9.49 -9.05
N ILE A 74 -1.00 8.99 -10.24
CA ILE A 74 -1.81 9.17 -11.46
C ILE A 74 -3.18 8.50 -11.30
N LEU A 75 -3.22 7.26 -10.79
CA LEU A 75 -4.48 6.54 -10.57
C LEU A 75 -5.35 7.24 -9.53
N TRP A 76 -4.74 7.75 -8.46
CA TRP A 76 -5.46 8.57 -7.49
C TRP A 76 -6.08 9.82 -8.12
N LEU A 77 -5.36 10.54 -8.99
CA LEU A 77 -5.92 11.66 -9.76
C LEU A 77 -7.08 11.23 -10.66
N VAL A 78 -6.99 10.06 -11.28
CA VAL A 78 -8.10 9.49 -12.07
C VAL A 78 -9.31 9.21 -11.20
N GLU A 79 -9.14 8.58 -10.03
CA GLU A 79 -10.23 8.29 -9.10
C GLU A 79 -10.85 9.57 -8.52
N LEU A 80 -10.08 10.65 -8.32
CA LEU A 80 -10.63 11.94 -7.92
C LEU A 80 -11.60 12.54 -8.96
N LEU A 81 -11.41 12.20 -10.23
CA LEU A 81 -12.27 12.67 -11.33
C LEU A 81 -13.40 11.70 -11.64
N ARG A 82 -13.51 10.57 -10.92
CA ARG A 82 -14.52 9.54 -11.14
C ARG A 82 -15.41 9.36 -9.90
N PRO A 83 -16.72 9.10 -10.07
CA PRO A 83 -17.58 8.74 -8.96
C PRO A 83 -17.25 7.32 -8.45
N PRO A 84 -17.31 7.07 -7.13
CA PRO A 84 -17.65 8.01 -6.06
C PRO A 84 -16.44 8.85 -5.61
N TYR A 85 -16.60 10.18 -5.58
CA TYR A 85 -15.49 11.12 -5.28
C TYR A 85 -14.94 11.02 -3.83
N ASN A 86 -15.67 10.35 -2.93
CA ASN A 86 -15.29 10.22 -1.51
C ASN A 86 -14.46 8.98 -1.21
N SER A 87 -14.21 8.11 -2.19
CA SER A 87 -13.50 6.84 -2.01
C SER A 87 -12.26 6.72 -2.87
N ALA A 88 -11.77 7.83 -3.44
CA ALA A 88 -10.67 7.84 -4.40
C ALA A 88 -9.46 7.04 -3.96
N TYR A 89 -9.02 7.18 -2.69
CA TYR A 89 -7.92 6.39 -2.13
C TYR A 89 -8.23 4.88 -2.15
N LYS A 90 -9.36 4.47 -1.57
CA LYS A 90 -9.76 3.06 -1.45
C LYS A 90 -10.07 2.41 -2.80
N ASP A 91 -10.36 3.23 -3.80
CA ASP A 91 -10.74 2.78 -5.13
C ASP A 91 -9.56 2.50 -6.04
N ILE A 92 -8.36 2.99 -5.70
CA ILE A 92 -7.13 2.66 -6.42
C ILE A 92 -6.96 1.14 -6.48
N CYS A 93 -6.65 0.61 -7.66
CA CYS A 93 -6.52 -0.83 -7.88
C CYS A 93 -5.51 -1.50 -6.94
N PHE A 94 -4.41 -0.81 -6.60
CA PHE A 94 -3.39 -1.30 -5.69
C PHE A 94 -3.93 -1.52 -4.27
N GLU A 95 -4.75 -0.58 -3.77
CA GLU A 95 -5.39 -0.67 -2.45
C GLU A 95 -6.44 -1.79 -2.41
N ARG A 96 -7.19 -1.97 -3.51
CA ARG A 96 -8.16 -3.07 -3.63
C ARG A 96 -7.51 -4.45 -3.68
N GLU A 97 -6.33 -4.56 -4.31
CA GLU A 97 -5.56 -5.81 -4.37
C GLU A 97 -4.91 -6.13 -3.01
N ALA A 98 -4.58 -5.12 -2.19
CA ALA A 98 -3.85 -5.27 -0.94
C ALA A 98 -4.66 -6.02 0.13
N ASN A 99 -4.71 -7.34 0.00
CA ASN A 99 -5.45 -8.29 0.84
C ASN A 99 -4.75 -8.51 2.19
N GLN A 100 -4.74 -7.45 3.03
CA GLN A 100 -4.00 -7.40 4.29
C GLN A 100 -4.34 -8.51 5.28
N MET A 101 -5.59 -9.01 5.26
CA MET A 101 -6.06 -10.09 6.14
C MET A 101 -5.60 -11.48 5.68
N ASN A 102 -5.27 -11.66 4.39
CA ASN A 102 -4.81 -12.94 3.86
C ASN A 102 -3.28 -12.98 3.82
N LEU A 103 -2.68 -13.56 4.87
CA LEU A 103 -1.23 -13.67 5.02
C LEU A 103 -0.58 -14.57 3.96
N ASP A 104 -1.34 -15.48 3.34
CA ASP A 104 -0.86 -16.39 2.29
C ASP A 104 -0.99 -15.81 0.88
N TYR A 105 -1.61 -14.63 0.73
CA TYR A 105 -1.88 -14.04 -0.58
C TYR A 105 -0.61 -13.85 -1.41
N LEU A 106 0.49 -13.42 -0.79
CA LEU A 106 1.78 -13.22 -1.49
C LEU A 106 2.31 -14.47 -2.17
N ALA A 107 2.02 -15.67 -1.66
CA ALA A 107 2.50 -16.93 -2.24
C ALA A 107 1.78 -17.29 -3.55
N THR A 108 0.54 -16.80 -3.72
CA THR A 108 -0.32 -17.10 -4.88
C THR A 108 -0.56 -15.88 -5.77
N ARG A 109 -0.05 -14.72 -5.37
CA ARG A 109 -0.19 -13.44 -6.08
C ARG A 109 0.38 -13.52 -7.49
N THR A 110 -0.42 -13.10 -8.47
CA THR A 110 0.00 -12.94 -9.86
C THR A 110 0.54 -11.52 -10.12
N LYS A 111 1.45 -11.39 -11.09
CA LYS A 111 1.98 -10.07 -11.47
C LYS A 111 0.87 -9.18 -12.02
N PHE A 112 0.87 -7.92 -11.62
CA PHE A 112 -0.12 -6.93 -12.07
C PHE A 112 -1.58 -7.32 -11.80
N ALA A 113 -1.84 -8.10 -10.74
CA ALA A 113 -3.18 -8.58 -10.40
C ALA A 113 -4.21 -7.45 -10.18
N CYS A 114 -3.77 -6.27 -9.73
CA CYS A 114 -4.62 -5.08 -9.61
C CYS A 114 -5.17 -4.57 -10.95
N PHE A 115 -4.44 -4.72 -12.07
CA PHE A 115 -4.83 -4.18 -13.37
C PHE A 115 -5.82 -5.10 -14.10
N THR A 116 -7.01 -5.26 -13.53
CA THR A 116 -8.10 -6.00 -14.15
C THR A 116 -8.97 -5.09 -15.01
N GLU A 117 -9.68 -5.64 -16.01
CA GLU A 117 -10.71 -4.88 -16.73
C GLU A 117 -11.79 -4.33 -15.78
N GLN A 118 -12.06 -5.06 -14.69
CA GLN A 118 -13.06 -4.69 -13.69
C GLN A 118 -12.69 -3.39 -12.97
N TYR A 119 -11.40 -3.09 -12.81
CA TYR A 119 -10.97 -1.80 -12.25
C TYR A 119 -11.40 -0.62 -13.14
N TRP A 120 -11.32 -0.78 -14.47
CA TRP A 120 -11.60 0.31 -15.41
C TRP A 120 -13.09 0.46 -15.74
N LYS A 121 -13.85 -0.63 -15.68
CA LYS A 121 -15.31 -0.60 -15.80
C LYS A 121 -15.83 0.27 -14.67
N ASN A 122 -16.31 1.47 -15.02
CA ASN A 122 -16.89 2.45 -14.11
C ASN A 122 -17.80 1.70 -13.12
N LYS A 123 -17.70 1.98 -11.82
CA LYS A 123 -18.70 1.54 -10.83
C LYS A 123 -20.05 2.14 -11.24
N LYS A 124 -20.73 1.47 -12.16
CA LYS A 124 -22.17 1.54 -12.29
C LYS A 124 -22.68 0.64 -11.17
N ASP A 125 -22.75 1.23 -9.98
CA ASP A 125 -23.78 0.78 -9.04
C ASP A 125 -25.15 1.07 -9.68
#